data_AF-A0AA36J7Z7-F1
#
_entry.id   AF-A0AA36J7Z7-F1
#
_cell.length_a   1.000
_cell.length_b   1.000
_cell.length_c   1.000
_cell.angle_alpha   90.00
_cell.angle_beta   90.00
_cell.angle_gamma   90.00
#
_symmetry.space_group_name_H-M   'P 1'
#
loop_
_entity.id
_entity.type
_entity.pdbx_description
1 polymer ?
#
loop_
_entity_poly.entity_id
_entity_poly.type
_entity_poly.pdbx_seq_one_letter_code
_entity_poly.pdbx_strand_id
1 'polypeptide(L)'
;MSLALLVAALQPQLCDLAADSAGHGVVQQIFKTCADKPLLRLQLVQGLQGSILKLTKDKHGCLVVQQALESAVMEMQVLILLELKGKVFYCSRHMHGNFVMQKVIQTLQPAALSFMITELKENAVAAALHIYACRVLQRLIEHCGPATNGLVDMLLQPGEQLQRLVKDPYSSNVIRSLVVCGTVEQVRPVMELFRSDVMKFSRNRHASLAPPAR
;
A
#
# COMPACT_ATOMS: atom_id res chain seq x y z
N MET A 1 -27.49 -22.06 15.58
CA MET A 1 -27.72 -20.73 14.98
C MET A 1 -27.01 -20.70 13.63
N SER A 2 -27.73 -20.50 12.51
CA SER A 2 -27.07 -20.50 11.20
C SER A 2 -26.17 -19.26 11.06
N LEU A 3 -25.00 -19.43 10.46
CA LEU A 3 -24.02 -18.34 10.28
C LEU A 3 -24.62 -17.13 9.54
N ALA A 4 -25.58 -17.37 8.65
CA ALA A 4 -26.32 -16.32 7.96
C ALA A 4 -27.13 -15.42 8.92
N LEU A 5 -27.79 -15.99 9.94
CA LEU A 5 -28.51 -15.20 10.95
C LEU A 5 -27.56 -14.34 11.78
N LEU A 6 -26.37 -14.86 12.09
CA LEU A 6 -25.34 -14.10 12.79
C LEU A 6 -24.86 -12.90 11.95
N VAL A 7 -24.52 -13.11 10.68
CA VAL A 7 -24.10 -12.03 9.77
C VAL A 7 -25.19 -10.97 9.64
N ALA A 8 -26.45 -11.38 9.47
CA ALA A 8 -27.58 -10.46 9.41
C ALA A 8 -27.78 -9.66 10.71
N ALA A 9 -27.63 -10.29 11.88
CA ALA A 9 -27.77 -9.62 13.16
C ALA A 9 -26.66 -8.60 13.44
N LEU A 10 -25.44 -8.82 12.93
CA LEU A 10 -24.31 -7.92 13.13
C LEU A 10 -24.30 -6.73 12.19
N GLN A 11 -25.00 -6.81 11.05
CA GLN A 11 -24.96 -5.78 10.01
C GLN A 11 -25.12 -4.34 10.52
N PRO A 12 -26.13 -4.01 11.34
CA PRO A 12 -26.37 -2.63 11.77
C PRO A 12 -25.22 -2.00 12.56
N GLN A 13 -24.37 -2.83 13.20
CA GLN A 13 -23.27 -2.38 14.06
C GLN A 13 -21.90 -2.83 13.55
N LEU A 14 -21.83 -3.37 12.32
CA LEU A 14 -20.62 -4.02 11.82
C LEU A 14 -19.43 -3.05 11.78
N CYS A 15 -19.66 -1.81 11.37
CA CYS A 15 -18.63 -0.77 11.32
C CYS A 15 -18.13 -0.38 12.73
N ASP A 16 -19.02 -0.25 13.70
CA ASP A 16 -18.64 0.10 15.07
C ASP A 16 -17.88 -1.04 15.73
N LEU A 17 -18.34 -2.29 15.54
CA LEU A 17 -17.62 -3.48 15.97
C LEU A 17 -16.24 -3.60 15.31
N ALA A 18 -16.12 -3.24 14.03
CA ALA A 18 -14.84 -3.29 13.33
C ALA A 18 -13.81 -2.29 13.88
N ALA A 19 -14.26 -1.14 14.38
CA ALA A 19 -13.41 -0.13 15.01
C ALA A 19 -13.20 -0.36 16.51
N ASP A 20 -13.96 -1.27 17.13
CA ASP A 20 -13.88 -1.52 18.57
C ASP A 20 -12.66 -2.37 18.98
N SER A 21 -12.13 -2.07 20.16
CA SER A 21 -10.94 -2.73 20.72
C SER A 21 -11.11 -4.22 21.02
N ALA A 22 -12.33 -4.71 21.25
CA ALA A 22 -12.65 -6.13 21.42
C ALA A 22 -13.41 -6.69 20.21
N GLY A 23 -14.32 -5.90 19.64
CA GLY A 23 -15.20 -6.28 18.53
C GLY A 23 -14.45 -6.62 17.24
N HIS A 24 -13.33 -5.95 16.94
CA HIS A 24 -12.62 -6.17 15.68
C HIS A 24 -12.16 -7.62 15.52
N GLY A 25 -11.74 -8.28 16.61
CA GLY A 25 -11.33 -9.68 16.58
C GLY A 25 -12.50 -10.62 16.24
N VAL A 26 -13.71 -10.31 16.72
CA VAL A 26 -14.93 -11.05 16.38
C VAL A 26 -15.24 -10.88 14.90
N VAL A 27 -15.18 -9.65 14.38
CA VAL A 27 -15.42 -9.38 12.95
C VAL A 27 -14.41 -10.11 12.06
N GLN A 28 -13.11 -10.08 12.41
CA GLN A 28 -12.07 -10.83 11.69
C GLN A 28 -12.33 -12.34 11.71
N GLN A 29 -12.74 -12.89 12.85
CA GLN A 29 -13.04 -14.31 12.96
C GLN A 29 -14.24 -14.71 12.08
N ILE A 30 -15.27 -13.86 12.01
CA ILE A 30 -16.43 -14.10 11.15
C ILE A 30 -16.05 -14.10 9.68
N PHE A 31 -15.20 -13.17 9.23
CA PHE A 31 -14.66 -13.20 7.86
C PHE A 31 -13.95 -14.52 7.55
N LYS A 32 -13.10 -15.00 8.47
CA LYS A 32 -12.40 -16.30 8.32
C LYS A 32 -13.36 -17.48 8.29
N THR A 33 -14.35 -17.51 9.18
CA THR A 33 -15.38 -18.58 9.20
C THR A 33 -16.27 -18.56 7.96
N CYS A 34 -16.40 -17.41 7.28
CA CYS A 34 -17.12 -17.27 6.02
C CYS A 34 -16.25 -17.48 4.77
N ALA A 35 -15.00 -17.94 4.88
CA ALA A 35 -14.08 -18.04 3.74
C ALA A 35 -14.67 -18.83 2.54
N ASP A 36 -15.34 -19.95 2.82
CA ASP A 36 -16.02 -20.82 1.85
C ASP A 36 -17.43 -20.34 1.43
N LYS A 37 -17.90 -19.20 1.96
CA LYS A 37 -19.28 -18.71 1.78
C LYS A 37 -19.29 -17.34 1.10
N PRO A 38 -19.19 -17.28 -0.25
CA PRO A 38 -19.02 -16.03 -0.99
C PRO A 38 -20.17 -15.03 -0.78
N LEU A 39 -21.42 -15.49 -0.65
CA LEU A 39 -22.56 -14.61 -0.40
C LEU A 39 -22.50 -13.93 0.97
N LEU A 40 -22.07 -14.63 2.01
CA LEU A 40 -21.92 -14.04 3.35
C LEU A 40 -20.74 -13.08 3.39
N ARG A 41 -19.64 -13.39 2.68
CA ARG A 41 -18.51 -12.46 2.52
C ARG A 41 -18.95 -11.18 1.81
N LEU A 42 -19.77 -11.29 0.76
CA LEU A 42 -20.31 -10.13 0.07
C LEU A 42 -21.08 -9.23 1.04
N GLN A 43 -21.98 -9.83 1.82
CA GLN A 43 -22.74 -9.09 2.82
C GLN A 43 -21.83 -8.40 3.84
N LEU A 44 -20.83 -9.10 4.38
CA LEU A 44 -19.89 -8.50 5.32
C LEU A 44 -19.12 -7.32 4.72
N VAL A 45 -18.62 -7.45 3.48
CA VAL A 45 -17.94 -6.34 2.78
C VAL A 45 -18.90 -5.18 2.53
N GLN A 46 -20.13 -5.46 2.10
CA GLN A 46 -21.18 -4.44 1.91
C GLN A 46 -21.51 -3.71 3.23
N GLY A 47 -21.49 -4.42 4.36
CA GLY A 47 -21.71 -3.83 5.67
C GLY A 47 -20.61 -2.88 6.14
N LEU A 48 -19.43 -2.93 5.51
CA LEU A 48 -18.34 -1.99 5.76
C LEU A 48 -18.35 -0.79 4.79
N GLN A 49 -19.16 -0.85 3.73
CA GLN A 49 -19.21 0.21 2.71
C GLN A 49 -19.64 1.55 3.31
N GLY A 50 -19.04 2.62 2.81
CA GLY A 50 -19.21 3.98 3.32
C GLY A 50 -18.36 4.29 4.56
N SER A 51 -17.74 3.27 5.16
CA SER A 51 -16.84 3.41 6.31
C SER A 51 -15.40 2.94 6.03
N ILE A 52 -15.08 2.47 4.82
CA ILE A 52 -13.77 1.88 4.51
C ILE A 52 -12.64 2.90 4.73
N LEU A 53 -12.84 4.16 4.36
CA LEU A 53 -11.84 5.21 4.61
C LEU A 53 -11.61 5.45 6.11
N LYS A 54 -12.67 5.49 6.91
CA LYS A 54 -12.60 5.65 8.37
C LYS A 54 -11.86 4.47 8.98
N LEU A 55 -12.29 3.24 8.67
CA LEU A 55 -11.71 2.01 9.18
C LEU A 55 -10.24 1.83 8.76
N THR A 56 -9.89 2.18 7.52
CA THR A 56 -8.50 2.16 7.02
C THR A 56 -7.56 2.99 7.90
N LYS A 57 -8.08 4.07 8.50
CA LYS A 57 -7.33 4.96 9.37
C LYS A 57 -7.51 4.67 10.86
N ASP A 58 -8.29 3.65 11.20
CA ASP A 58 -8.50 3.24 12.57
C ASP A 58 -7.49 2.17 13.01
N LYS A 59 -7.12 2.17 14.29
CA LYS A 59 -6.16 1.22 14.86
C LYS A 59 -6.63 -0.23 14.75
N HIS A 60 -7.92 -0.48 14.94
CA HIS A 60 -8.53 -1.80 14.90
C HIS A 60 -9.21 -2.06 13.55
N GLY A 61 -9.90 -1.06 13.02
CA GLY A 61 -10.58 -1.11 11.72
C GLY A 61 -9.64 -1.47 10.57
N CYS A 62 -8.38 -1.03 10.59
CA CYS A 62 -7.43 -1.35 9.52
C CYS A 62 -7.11 -2.87 9.47
N LEU A 63 -7.23 -3.58 10.59
CA LEU A 63 -7.04 -5.04 10.65
C LEU A 63 -8.24 -5.76 10.02
N VAL A 64 -9.45 -5.24 10.25
CA VAL A 64 -10.68 -5.75 9.63
C VAL A 64 -10.68 -5.52 8.13
N VAL A 65 -10.29 -4.33 7.66
CA VAL A 65 -10.19 -4.03 6.21
C VAL A 65 -9.15 -4.93 5.54
N GLN A 66 -8.01 -5.18 6.18
CA GLN A 66 -7.01 -6.12 5.68
C GLN A 66 -7.55 -7.56 5.61
N GLN A 67 -8.30 -8.00 6.63
CA GLN A 67 -8.94 -9.31 6.61
C GLN A 67 -10.01 -9.41 5.51
N ALA A 68 -10.79 -8.36 5.30
CA ALA A 68 -11.77 -8.30 4.23
C ALA A 68 -11.07 -8.43 2.86
N LEU A 69 -9.97 -7.69 2.63
CA LEU A 69 -9.18 -7.82 1.39
C LEU A 69 -8.64 -9.24 1.18
N GLU A 70 -8.08 -9.87 2.22
CA GLU A 70 -7.52 -11.23 2.14
C GLU A 70 -8.60 -12.28 1.88
N SER A 71 -9.76 -12.14 2.52
CA SER A 71 -10.82 -13.12 2.43
C SER A 71 -11.76 -12.89 1.26
N ALA A 72 -11.77 -11.74 0.60
CA ALA A 72 -12.77 -11.40 -0.42
C ALA A 72 -12.37 -11.87 -1.84
N VAL A 73 -13.36 -12.02 -2.72
CA VAL A 73 -13.13 -12.22 -4.16
C VAL A 73 -12.70 -10.91 -4.82
N MET A 74 -12.13 -10.99 -6.02
CA MET A 74 -11.54 -9.83 -6.72
C MET A 74 -12.52 -8.65 -6.84
N GLU A 75 -13.78 -8.89 -7.17
CA GLU A 75 -14.79 -7.84 -7.33
C GLU A 75 -14.98 -7.04 -6.02
N MET A 76 -14.99 -7.73 -4.88
CA MET A 76 -15.13 -7.12 -3.57
C MET A 76 -13.86 -6.39 -3.13
N GLN A 77 -12.68 -6.92 -3.45
CA GLN A 77 -11.41 -6.23 -3.21
C GLN A 77 -11.34 -4.91 -3.99
N VAL A 78 -11.84 -4.90 -5.23
CA VAL A 78 -11.95 -3.69 -6.06
C VAL A 78 -12.94 -2.70 -5.44
N LEU A 79 -14.07 -3.15 -4.89
CA LEU A 79 -15.01 -2.25 -4.20
C LEU A 79 -14.36 -1.53 -3.00
N ILE A 80 -13.58 -2.25 -2.19
CA ILE A 80 -12.82 -1.67 -1.07
C ILE A 80 -11.84 -0.62 -1.58
N LEU A 81 -11.09 -0.94 -2.64
CA LEU A 81 -10.13 0.00 -3.23
C LEU A 81 -10.84 1.24 -3.82
N LEU A 82 -11.97 1.08 -4.50
CA LEU A 82 -12.71 2.20 -5.11
C LEU A 82 -13.19 3.23 -4.08
N GLU A 83 -13.53 2.82 -2.85
CA GLU A 83 -13.91 3.75 -1.79
C GLU A 83 -12.72 4.61 -1.28
N LEU A 84 -11.50 4.19 -1.58
CA LEU A 84 -10.26 4.89 -1.23
C LEU A 84 -9.75 5.79 -2.38
N LYS A 85 -10.46 5.83 -3.51
CA LYS A 85 -10.13 6.68 -4.65
C LYS A 85 -10.15 8.17 -4.27
N GLY A 86 -9.15 8.90 -4.74
CA GLY A 86 -8.87 10.30 -4.39
C GLY A 86 -8.23 10.47 -3.01
N LYS A 87 -7.98 9.39 -2.26
CA LYS A 87 -7.40 9.40 -0.91
C LYS A 87 -6.22 8.44 -0.79
N VAL A 88 -5.70 7.87 -1.87
CA VAL A 88 -4.63 6.86 -1.84
C VAL A 88 -3.37 7.40 -1.16
N PHE A 89 -2.90 8.59 -1.58
CA PHE A 89 -1.71 9.19 -0.99
C PHE A 89 -1.92 9.55 0.49
N TYR A 90 -3.11 10.03 0.84
CA TYR A 90 -3.48 10.34 2.22
C TYR A 90 -3.44 9.09 3.10
N CYS A 91 -4.04 7.98 2.65
CA CYS A 91 -4.00 6.70 3.35
C CYS A 91 -2.58 6.13 3.44
N SER A 92 -1.77 6.28 2.39
CA SER A 92 -0.38 5.80 2.34
C SER A 92 0.51 6.47 3.38
N ARG A 93 0.20 7.72 3.75
CA ARG A 93 0.92 8.47 4.78
C ARG A 93 0.38 8.22 6.20
N HIS A 94 -0.67 7.44 6.36
CA HIS A 94 -1.26 7.16 7.66
C HIS A 94 -0.55 6.00 8.36
N MET A 95 -0.36 6.08 9.68
CA MET A 95 0.29 5.02 10.48
C MET A 95 -0.43 3.67 10.43
N HIS A 96 -1.75 3.67 10.20
CA HIS A 96 -2.56 2.46 9.99
C HIS A 96 -2.89 2.23 8.51
N GLY A 97 -3.18 3.30 7.77
CA GLY A 97 -3.66 3.19 6.39
C GLY A 97 -2.62 2.65 5.43
N ASN A 98 -1.32 2.87 5.70
CA ASN A 98 -0.24 2.31 4.90
C ASN A 98 -0.26 0.78 4.85
N PHE A 99 -0.73 0.10 5.91
CA PHE A 99 -0.84 -1.35 5.92
C PHE A 99 -1.97 -1.84 5.02
N VAL A 100 -3.10 -1.13 5.01
CA VAL A 100 -4.21 -1.40 4.08
C VAL A 100 -3.77 -1.18 2.64
N MET A 101 -3.08 -0.07 2.33
CA MET A 101 -2.57 0.19 0.98
C MET A 101 -1.61 -0.91 0.51
N GLN A 102 -0.70 -1.37 1.37
CA GLN A 102 0.18 -2.49 1.05
C GLN A 102 -0.61 -3.79 0.85
N LYS A 103 -1.65 -4.05 1.65
CA LYS A 103 -2.50 -5.23 1.48
C LYS A 103 -3.27 -5.19 0.16
N VAL A 104 -3.81 -4.04 -0.22
CA VAL A 104 -4.45 -3.83 -1.54
C VAL A 104 -3.49 -4.22 -2.67
N ILE A 105 -2.24 -3.73 -2.61
CA ILE A 105 -1.21 -4.04 -3.61
C ILE A 105 -0.92 -5.54 -3.64
N GLN A 106 -0.83 -6.20 -2.48
CA GLN A 106 -0.59 -7.65 -2.40
C GLN A 106 -1.74 -8.49 -2.97
N THR A 107 -2.98 -8.05 -2.82
CA THR A 107 -4.16 -8.86 -3.18
C THR A 107 -4.64 -8.65 -4.60
N LEU A 108 -4.49 -7.43 -5.15
CA LEU A 108 -5.03 -7.09 -6.46
C LEU A 108 -4.00 -7.26 -7.57
N GLN A 109 -4.50 -7.64 -8.76
CA GLN A 109 -3.70 -7.67 -9.97
C GLN A 109 -3.30 -6.25 -10.42
N PRO A 110 -2.13 -6.06 -11.05
CA PRO A 110 -1.67 -4.75 -11.50
C PRO A 110 -2.69 -3.94 -12.32
N ALA A 111 -3.52 -4.61 -13.13
CA ALA A 111 -4.57 -3.97 -13.93
C ALA A 111 -5.60 -3.19 -13.07
N ALA A 112 -5.91 -3.66 -11.86
CA ALA A 112 -6.85 -3.01 -10.95
C ALA A 112 -6.24 -1.83 -10.17
N LEU A 113 -4.91 -1.66 -10.21
CA LEU A 113 -4.16 -0.66 -9.44
C LEU A 113 -3.87 0.63 -10.22
N SER A 114 -4.36 0.75 -11.46
CA SER A 114 -4.05 1.84 -12.39
C SER A 114 -4.29 3.25 -11.80
N PHE A 115 -5.42 3.46 -11.12
CA PHE A 115 -5.70 4.76 -10.51
C PHE A 115 -4.85 5.01 -9.25
N MET A 116 -4.53 3.97 -8.48
CA MET A 116 -3.63 4.06 -7.32
C MET A 116 -2.22 4.48 -7.77
N ILE A 117 -1.74 3.93 -8.89
CA ILE A 117 -0.48 4.35 -9.52
C ILE A 117 -0.55 5.82 -9.94
N THR A 118 -1.66 6.23 -10.55
CA THR A 118 -1.86 7.62 -11.00
C THR A 118 -1.84 8.61 -9.84
N GLU A 119 -2.61 8.36 -8.77
CA GLU A 119 -2.65 9.23 -7.58
C GLU A 119 -1.30 9.31 -6.85
N LEU A 120 -0.56 8.20 -6.78
CA LEU A 120 0.77 8.20 -6.16
C LEU A 120 1.82 8.85 -7.05
N LYS A 121 1.69 8.78 -8.38
CA LYS A 121 2.58 9.46 -9.31
C LYS A 121 2.59 10.98 -9.09
N GLU A 122 1.43 11.58 -8.87
CA GLU A 122 1.28 13.03 -8.58
C GLU A 122 2.05 13.46 -7.33
N ASN A 123 2.31 12.53 -6.41
CA ASN A 123 2.96 12.79 -5.13
C ASN A 123 4.22 11.92 -4.93
N ALA A 124 4.83 11.40 -5.99
CA ALA A 124 5.82 10.31 -5.92
C ALA A 124 7.00 10.65 -4.98
N VAL A 125 7.56 11.84 -5.12
CA VAL A 125 8.70 12.32 -4.33
C VAL A 125 8.33 12.46 -2.85
N ALA A 126 7.17 13.06 -2.58
CA ALA A 126 6.67 13.21 -1.21
C ALA A 126 6.34 11.86 -0.57
N ALA A 127 5.83 10.89 -1.35
CA ALA A 127 5.61 9.52 -0.89
C ALA A 127 6.92 8.80 -0.56
N ALA A 128 7.93 8.92 -1.43
CA ALA A 128 9.23 8.28 -1.24
C ALA A 128 9.92 8.75 0.04
N LEU A 129 9.83 10.05 0.36
CA LEU A 129 10.46 10.66 1.55
C LEU A 129 9.67 10.45 2.85
N HIS A 130 8.47 9.84 2.79
CA HIS A 130 7.62 9.68 3.95
C HIS A 130 7.88 8.35 4.67
N ILE A 131 7.88 8.39 6.00
CA ILE A 131 8.20 7.24 6.89
C ILE A 131 7.35 5.99 6.62
N TYR A 132 6.10 6.18 6.18
CA TYR A 132 5.15 5.11 5.86
C TYR A 132 4.90 4.93 4.36
N ALA A 133 4.77 6.03 3.61
CA ALA A 133 4.33 5.95 2.21
C ALA A 133 5.43 5.41 1.30
N CYS A 134 6.70 5.50 1.72
CA CYS A 134 7.83 4.90 1.00
C CYS A 134 7.65 3.39 0.84
N ARG A 135 7.04 2.71 1.82
CA ARG A 135 6.77 1.27 1.78
C ARG A 135 5.65 0.94 0.80
N VAL A 136 4.60 1.76 0.75
CA VAL A 136 3.53 1.62 -0.24
C VAL A 136 4.09 1.80 -1.65
N LEU A 137 4.90 2.84 -1.86
CA LEU A 137 5.53 3.14 -3.14
C LEU A 137 6.46 2.00 -3.58
N GLN A 138 7.30 1.50 -2.67
CA GLN A 138 8.18 0.36 -2.90
C GLN A 138 7.39 -0.88 -3.33
N ARG A 139 6.34 -1.26 -2.58
CA ARG A 139 5.48 -2.41 -2.92
C ARG A 139 4.80 -2.24 -4.26
N LEU A 140 4.31 -1.04 -4.58
CA LEU A 140 3.63 -0.77 -5.84
C LEU A 140 4.56 -0.95 -7.03
N ILE A 141 5.79 -0.44 -6.94
CA ILE A 141 6.82 -0.59 -7.98
C ILE A 141 7.20 -2.07 -8.15
N GLU A 142 7.47 -2.77 -7.04
CA GLU A 142 7.84 -4.20 -7.06
C GLU A 142 6.74 -5.08 -7.64
N HIS A 143 5.47 -4.76 -7.38
CA HIS A 143 4.32 -5.57 -7.81
C HIS A 143 3.82 -5.25 -9.21
N CYS A 144 3.81 -3.98 -9.61
CA CYS A 144 3.23 -3.53 -10.88
C CYS A 144 4.26 -3.36 -12.00
N GLY A 145 5.57 -3.37 -11.67
CA GLY A 145 6.66 -3.37 -12.65
C GLY A 145 6.50 -2.26 -13.69
N PRO A 146 6.50 -2.58 -15.01
CA PRO A 146 6.42 -1.58 -16.08
C PRO A 146 5.24 -0.60 -16.00
N ALA A 147 4.11 -1.00 -15.38
CA ALA A 147 2.97 -0.11 -15.19
C ALA A 147 3.30 1.11 -14.30
N THR A 148 4.39 1.04 -13.54
CA THR A 148 4.88 2.13 -12.68
C THR A 148 5.95 3.00 -13.33
N ASN A 149 6.33 2.77 -14.59
CA ASN A 149 7.43 3.50 -15.25
C ASN A 149 7.27 5.02 -15.15
N GLY A 150 6.09 5.55 -15.46
CA GLY A 150 5.85 6.99 -15.37
C GLY A 150 5.92 7.56 -13.94
N LEU A 151 5.76 6.73 -12.91
CA LEU A 151 5.98 7.10 -11.51
C LEU A 151 7.48 7.03 -11.16
N VAL A 152 8.18 6.00 -11.63
CA VAL A 152 9.64 5.86 -11.47
C VAL A 152 10.37 7.04 -12.11
N ASP A 153 9.94 7.47 -13.29
CA ASP A 153 10.54 8.59 -14.00
C ASP A 153 10.46 9.89 -13.17
N MET A 154 9.38 10.10 -12.39
CA MET A 154 9.27 11.26 -11.48
C MET A 154 10.30 11.23 -10.34
N LEU A 155 10.69 10.04 -9.89
CA LEU A 155 11.65 9.87 -8.79
C LEU A 155 13.09 10.03 -9.27
N LEU A 156 13.41 9.56 -10.48
CA LEU A 156 14.77 9.45 -11.00
C LEU A 156 15.21 10.64 -11.86
N GLN A 157 14.46 11.75 -11.82
CA GLN A 157 14.86 13.00 -12.44
C GLN A 157 16.23 13.47 -11.91
N PRO A 158 17.23 13.72 -12.79
CA PRO A 158 18.54 14.21 -12.37
C PRO A 158 18.44 15.53 -11.59
N GLY A 159 19.36 15.74 -10.64
CA GLY A 159 19.48 16.99 -9.89
C GLY A 159 19.39 16.83 -8.38
N GLU A 160 19.09 17.93 -7.68
CA GLU A 160 19.08 17.99 -6.22
C GLU A 160 18.03 17.06 -5.60
N GLN A 161 16.90 16.87 -6.26
CA GLN A 161 15.85 15.97 -5.80
C GLN A 161 16.36 14.52 -5.69
N LEU A 162 17.02 14.01 -6.72
CA LEU A 162 17.59 12.66 -6.70
C LEU A 162 18.67 12.54 -5.62
N GLN A 163 19.51 13.57 -5.46
CA GLN A 163 20.49 13.60 -4.37
C GLN A 163 19.85 13.52 -2.99
N ARG A 164 18.72 14.20 -2.79
CA ARG A 164 17.94 14.13 -1.55
C ARG A 164 17.38 12.72 -1.35
N LEU A 165 16.76 12.15 -2.39
CA LEU A 165 16.14 10.82 -2.32
C LEU A 165 17.15 9.71 -2.01
N VAL A 166 18.35 9.78 -2.59
CA VAL A 166 19.42 8.79 -2.36
C VAL A 166 19.95 8.82 -0.92
N LYS A 167 19.99 10.01 -0.30
CA LYS A 167 20.58 10.20 1.05
C LYS A 167 19.56 10.07 2.19
N ASP A 168 18.27 10.01 1.87
CA ASP A 168 17.20 10.00 2.85
C ASP A 168 16.96 8.59 3.43
N PRO A 169 16.70 8.46 4.75
CA PRO A 169 16.54 7.16 5.42
C PRO A 169 15.37 6.31 4.94
N TYR A 170 14.36 6.91 4.30
CA TYR A 170 13.16 6.23 3.83
C TYR A 170 13.23 5.95 2.34
N SER A 171 13.45 6.99 1.53
CA SER A 171 13.46 6.84 0.07
C SER A 171 14.65 6.06 -0.45
N SER A 172 15.77 6.01 0.28
CA SER A 172 16.91 5.15 -0.11
C SER A 172 16.52 3.69 -0.33
N ASN A 173 15.54 3.17 0.41
CA ASN A 173 15.03 1.81 0.18
C ASN A 173 14.25 1.70 -1.13
N VAL A 174 13.49 2.75 -1.49
CA VAL A 174 12.79 2.83 -2.78
C VAL A 174 13.81 2.88 -3.92
N ILE A 175 14.84 3.73 -3.81
CA ILE A 175 15.92 3.82 -4.80
C ILE A 175 16.64 2.49 -4.95
N ARG A 176 16.92 1.79 -3.84
CA ARG A 176 17.56 0.47 -3.90
C ARG A 176 16.69 -0.56 -4.63
N SER A 177 15.38 -0.61 -4.36
CA SER A 177 14.48 -1.47 -5.12
C SER A 177 14.49 -1.11 -6.61
N LEU A 178 14.48 0.18 -6.95
CA LEU A 178 14.56 0.65 -8.33
C LEU A 178 15.86 0.25 -9.05
N VAL A 179 17.00 0.24 -8.34
CA VAL A 179 18.26 -0.26 -8.92
C VAL A 179 18.19 -1.76 -9.24
N VAL A 180 17.38 -2.52 -8.51
CA VAL A 180 17.22 -3.98 -8.71
C VAL A 180 16.18 -4.31 -9.78
N CYS A 181 15.06 -3.58 -9.84
CA CYS A 181 13.94 -3.89 -10.75
C CYS A 181 13.77 -2.93 -11.93
N GLY A 182 14.46 -1.79 -11.94
CA GLY A 182 14.36 -0.78 -12.98
C GLY A 182 15.14 -1.13 -14.24
N THR A 183 14.77 -0.48 -15.34
CA THR A 183 15.52 -0.56 -16.61
C THR A 183 16.87 0.14 -16.51
N VAL A 184 17.79 -0.17 -17.43
CA VAL A 184 19.12 0.47 -17.51
C VAL A 184 18.98 1.99 -17.64
N GLU A 185 18.01 2.43 -18.44
CA GLU A 185 17.69 3.82 -18.71
C GLU A 185 17.20 4.54 -17.46
N GLN A 186 16.31 3.91 -16.69
CA GLN A 186 15.81 4.45 -15.43
C GLN A 186 16.91 4.54 -14.36
N VAL A 187 17.79 3.54 -14.28
CA VAL A 187 18.83 3.47 -13.25
C VAL A 187 20.04 4.36 -13.58
N ARG A 188 20.23 4.74 -14.84
CA ARG A 188 21.36 5.56 -15.31
C ARG A 188 21.59 6.85 -14.49
N PRO A 189 20.58 7.70 -14.19
CA PRO A 189 20.77 8.90 -13.37
C PRO A 189 21.31 8.61 -11.97
N VAL A 190 20.90 7.48 -11.36
CA VAL A 190 21.41 7.05 -10.06
C VAL A 190 22.90 6.72 -10.19
N MET A 191 23.28 5.95 -11.21
CA MET A 191 24.68 5.55 -11.42
C MET A 191 25.59 6.73 -11.74
N GLU A 192 25.12 7.68 -12.56
CA GLU A 192 25.84 8.93 -12.84
C GLU A 192 26.04 9.77 -11.59
N LEU A 193 25.01 9.84 -10.73
CA LEU A 193 25.11 10.55 -9.47
C LEU A 193 26.17 9.92 -8.55
N PHE A 194 26.19 8.60 -8.42
CA PHE A 194 27.23 7.92 -7.63
C PHE A 194 28.62 8.13 -8.23
N ARG A 195 28.76 8.10 -9.56
CA ARG A 195 30.02 8.37 -10.24
C ARG A 195 30.55 9.79 -9.98
N SER A 196 29.66 10.77 -9.82
CA SER A 196 30.06 12.16 -9.56
C SER A 196 30.82 12.35 -8.24
N ASP A 197 30.53 11.53 -7.22
CA ASP A 197 31.21 11.60 -5.92
C ASP A 197 31.04 10.29 -5.14
N VAL A 198 31.72 9.24 -5.60
CA VAL A 198 31.63 7.89 -5.02
C VAL A 198 31.92 7.92 -3.52
N MET A 199 32.89 8.72 -3.08
CA MET A 199 33.30 8.80 -1.67
C MET A 199 32.19 9.38 -0.79
N LYS A 200 31.53 10.45 -1.22
CA LYS A 200 30.43 11.09 -0.48
C LYS A 200 29.24 10.16 -0.32
N PHE A 201 28.85 9.44 -1.37
CA PHE A 201 27.69 8.55 -1.31
C PHE A 201 28.01 7.26 -0.56
N SER A 202 29.19 6.65 -0.75
CA SER A 202 29.59 5.44 -0.02
C SER A 202 29.74 5.65 1.50
N ARG A 203 30.08 6.86 1.95
CA ARG A 203 30.17 7.20 3.39
C ARG A 203 28.82 7.51 4.03
N ASN A 204 27.76 7.68 3.25
CA ASN A 204 26.42 7.92 3.78
C ASN A 204 25.73 6.59 4.08
N ARG A 205 25.38 6.36 5.35
CA ARG A 205 24.75 5.12 5.83
C ARG A 205 23.43 4.75 5.14
N HIS A 206 22.75 5.73 4.53
CA HIS A 206 21.47 5.53 3.84
C HIS A 206 21.65 5.41 2.32
N ALA A 207 22.73 5.97 1.75
CA ALA A 207 22.99 5.91 0.31
C ALA A 207 23.66 4.60 -0.16
N SER A 208 23.63 3.53 0.64
CA SER A 208 24.09 2.24 0.16
C SER A 208 23.11 1.66 -0.86
N LEU A 209 23.57 1.49 -2.10
CA LEU A 209 22.84 0.79 -3.17
C LEU A 209 22.91 -0.74 -3.03
N ALA A 210 23.73 -1.26 -2.10
CA ALA A 210 23.81 -2.70 -1.88
C ALA A 210 22.47 -3.22 -1.33
N PRO A 211 21.88 -4.28 -1.92
CA PRO A 211 20.77 -5.01 -1.33
C PRO A 211 21.06 -5.34 0.14
N PRO A 212 20.08 -5.24 1.06
CA PRO A 212 20.25 -5.86 2.37
C PRO A 212 20.55 -7.35 2.17
N ALA A 213 21.52 -7.89 2.92
CA ALA A 213 21.78 -9.33 2.94
C ALA A 213 20.48 -10.03 3.34
N ARG A 214 20.04 -10.98 2.50
CA ARG A 214 18.84 -11.78 2.77
C ARG A 214 19.08 -12.76 3.92
#